data_AF-A0A944JK50-F1
#
_entry.id   AF-A0A944JK50-F1
#
_cell.length_a   1.000
_cell.length_b   1.000
_cell.length_c   1.000
_cell.angle_alpha   90.00
_cell.angle_beta   90.00
_cell.angle_gamma   90.00
#
_symmetry.space_group_name_H-M   'P 1'
#
loop_
_entity.id
_entity.type
_entity.pdbx_description
1 polymer ?
#
loop_
_entity_poly.entity_id
_entity_poly.type
_entity_poly.pdbx_seq_one_letter_code
_entity_poly.pdbx_strand_id
1 'polypeptide(L)'
;MLTLGLPAVAAGPVNADCFGRSATITGSGTINGTPGDDVIVGSPGADRIDGMGGNDRICGLAGEDRLLGGLGDDRVDGGPGNDIIRGDLRADNGNVVGGGDDRLFGGDDDDNLVGDSSTDGGNATGGGKDQVFGGNGNDGLYGDSVSFAGGDASGGVMTDWKVAQGTTTSPGIRWLSKDPLRAPVMTSSSVASEWNSSSATARPPVTQRAAVGTT
;
A
#
# COMPACT_ATOMS: atom_id res chain seq x y z
N MET A 1 15.67 25.90 -53.58
CA MET A 1 15.59 25.90 -52.12
C MET A 1 15.88 24.48 -51.65
N LEU A 2 17.01 24.24 -50.98
CA LEU A 2 17.36 22.93 -50.45
C LEU A 2 16.75 22.83 -49.05
N THR A 3 15.72 22.00 -48.88
CA THR A 3 15.15 21.72 -47.56
C THR A 3 16.07 20.75 -46.84
N LEU A 4 16.76 21.23 -45.79
CA LEU A 4 17.50 20.38 -44.88
C LEU A 4 16.49 19.81 -43.89
N GLY A 5 16.07 18.56 -44.14
CA GLY A 5 15.34 17.79 -43.14
C GLY A 5 16.24 17.58 -41.92
N LEU A 6 15.84 18.13 -40.78
CA LEU A 6 16.41 17.79 -39.48
C LEU A 6 16.21 16.27 -39.29
N PRO A 7 17.27 15.49 -38.98
CA PRO A 7 17.06 14.11 -38.61
C PRO A 7 16.20 14.11 -37.35
N ALA A 8 15.07 13.41 -37.41
CA ALA A 8 14.33 13.06 -36.21
C ALA A 8 15.33 12.40 -35.27
N VAL A 9 15.56 13.03 -34.12
CA VAL A 9 16.26 12.39 -33.01
C VAL A 9 15.38 11.19 -32.66
N ALA A 10 15.79 10.00 -33.11
CA ALA A 10 15.22 8.78 -32.62
C ALA A 10 15.47 8.79 -31.12
N ALA A 11 14.41 8.96 -30.34
CA ALA A 11 14.45 8.64 -28.93
C ALA A 11 15.05 7.23 -28.86
N GLY A 12 16.24 7.11 -28.26
CA GLY A 12 16.79 5.80 -27.92
C GLY A 12 15.75 5.02 -27.11
N PRO A 13 15.87 3.69 -27.00
CA PRO A 13 14.95 2.93 -26.16
C PRO A 13 14.91 3.62 -24.80
N VAL A 14 13.74 4.16 -24.45
CA VAL A 14 13.49 4.60 -23.08
C VAL A 14 13.54 3.30 -22.30
N ASN A 15 14.66 3.05 -21.64
CA ASN A 15 14.71 1.97 -20.68
C ASN A 15 13.72 2.38 -19.61
N ALA A 16 12.55 1.73 -19.61
CA ALA A 16 11.58 1.90 -18.56
C ALA A 16 12.29 1.73 -17.21
N ASP A 17 12.02 2.62 -16.28
CA ASP A 17 12.62 2.58 -14.96
C ASP A 17 11.54 2.53 -13.88
N CYS A 18 11.85 1.84 -12.80
CA CYS A 18 11.03 1.78 -11.60
C CYS A 18 11.92 2.01 -10.40
N PHE A 19 11.61 3.05 -9.62
CA PHE A 19 12.42 3.50 -8.49
C PHE A 19 13.92 3.70 -8.82
N GLY A 20 14.21 4.21 -10.02
CA GLY A 20 15.57 4.49 -10.48
C GLY A 20 16.39 3.26 -10.89
N ARG A 21 15.74 2.10 -11.10
CA ARG A 21 16.36 0.90 -11.68
C ARG A 21 15.75 0.60 -13.04
N SER A 22 16.59 0.20 -14.00
CA SER A 22 16.09 -0.24 -15.32
C SER A 22 15.27 -1.52 -15.19
N ALA A 23 14.14 -1.55 -15.89
CA ALA A 23 13.25 -2.69 -15.93
C ALA A 23 13.96 -3.96 -16.44
N THR A 24 13.77 -5.06 -15.72
CA THR A 24 14.08 -6.41 -16.18
C THR A 24 12.94 -6.97 -17.02
N ILE A 25 11.71 -6.52 -16.71
CA ILE A 25 10.47 -6.97 -17.35
C ILE A 25 9.60 -5.75 -17.66
N THR A 26 9.10 -5.68 -18.89
CA THR A 26 8.13 -4.68 -19.32
C THR A 26 6.99 -5.35 -20.06
N GLY A 27 5.74 -4.90 -19.89
CA GLY A 27 4.61 -5.52 -20.57
C GLY A 27 3.31 -4.73 -20.43
N SER A 28 2.21 -5.34 -20.86
CA SER A 28 0.84 -4.86 -20.68
C SER A 28 -0.11 -6.05 -20.52
N GLY A 29 -1.19 -5.89 -19.79
CA GLY A 29 -2.12 -6.95 -19.40
C GLY A 29 -1.52 -7.79 -18.27
N THR A 30 -1.42 -9.11 -18.46
CA THR A 30 -0.84 -10.00 -17.44
C THR A 30 0.67 -10.06 -17.56
N ILE A 31 1.36 -9.72 -16.46
CA ILE A 31 2.81 -9.74 -16.33
C ILE A 31 3.15 -10.59 -15.10
N ASN A 32 4.00 -11.59 -15.27
CA ASN A 32 4.53 -12.38 -14.17
C ASN A 32 6.04 -12.14 -14.10
N GLY A 33 6.53 -11.90 -12.89
CA GLY A 33 7.93 -11.88 -12.54
C GLY A 33 8.54 -13.28 -12.56
N THR A 34 9.62 -13.40 -11.83
CA THR A 34 10.38 -14.63 -11.65
C THR A 34 10.51 -14.94 -10.16
N PRO A 35 11.04 -16.11 -9.77
CA PRO A 35 11.31 -16.37 -8.35
C PRO A 35 12.48 -15.58 -7.73
N GLY A 36 12.99 -14.53 -8.38
CA GLY A 36 14.04 -13.68 -7.83
C GLY A 36 13.85 -12.22 -8.21
N ASP A 37 14.68 -11.35 -7.63
CA ASP A 37 14.52 -9.88 -7.69
C ASP A 37 14.32 -9.32 -9.10
N ASP A 38 13.14 -8.78 -9.34
CA ASP A 38 12.73 -8.18 -10.60
C ASP A 38 12.53 -6.67 -10.50
N VAL A 39 12.61 -6.04 -11.67
CA VAL A 39 12.18 -4.66 -11.89
C VAL A 39 11.13 -4.69 -12.99
N ILE A 40 9.86 -4.61 -12.59
CA ILE A 40 8.72 -4.77 -13.46
C ILE A 40 8.07 -3.42 -13.70
N VAL A 41 7.89 -3.07 -14.98
CA VAL A 41 7.13 -1.89 -15.38
C VAL A 41 5.95 -2.32 -16.25
N GLY A 42 4.75 -1.93 -15.84
CA GLY A 42 3.52 -2.09 -16.59
C GLY A 42 3.40 -1.11 -17.74
N SER A 43 2.17 -0.72 -18.02
CA SER A 43 1.76 0.09 -19.14
C SER A 43 0.78 1.17 -18.68
N PRO A 44 0.45 2.16 -19.53
CA PRO A 44 -0.58 3.14 -19.20
C PRO A 44 -2.03 2.62 -19.23
N GLY A 45 -2.24 1.30 -19.18
CA GLY A 45 -3.56 0.67 -19.16
C GLY A 45 -3.62 -0.38 -18.06
N ALA A 46 -4.83 -0.88 -17.79
CA ALA A 46 -5.07 -1.82 -16.70
C ALA A 46 -4.25 -3.11 -16.82
N ASP A 47 -3.38 -3.33 -15.84
CA ASP A 47 -2.44 -4.43 -15.77
C ASP A 47 -2.71 -5.36 -14.57
N ARG A 48 -2.25 -6.60 -14.71
CA ARG A 48 -2.19 -7.57 -13.62
C ARG A 48 -0.76 -8.03 -13.50
N ILE A 49 -0.09 -7.62 -12.42
CA ILE A 49 1.33 -7.87 -12.20
C ILE A 49 1.50 -8.72 -10.94
N ASP A 50 2.31 -9.78 -11.05
CA ASP A 50 2.67 -10.67 -9.94
C ASP A 50 4.19 -10.82 -9.92
N GLY A 51 4.88 -10.27 -8.91
CA GLY A 51 6.34 -10.37 -8.77
C GLY A 51 6.81 -11.79 -8.44
N MET A 52 5.91 -12.63 -7.93
CA MET A 52 6.15 -14.00 -7.47
C MET A 52 7.02 -14.08 -6.22
N GLY A 53 8.32 -13.90 -6.32
CA GLY A 53 9.16 -13.86 -5.13
C GLY A 53 10.55 -13.34 -5.40
N GLY A 54 11.27 -12.98 -4.34
CA GLY A 54 12.41 -12.09 -4.44
C GLY A 54 12.03 -10.70 -3.94
N ASN A 55 12.97 -9.75 -4.02
CA ASN A 55 12.73 -8.38 -3.56
C ASN A 55 12.49 -7.47 -4.77
N ASP A 56 11.23 -7.33 -5.13
CA ASP A 56 10.80 -6.79 -6.40
C ASP A 56 10.59 -5.28 -6.37
N ARG A 57 10.66 -4.68 -7.56
CA ARG A 57 10.26 -3.30 -7.82
C ARG A 57 9.22 -3.30 -8.91
N ILE A 58 7.99 -2.98 -8.54
CA ILE A 58 6.85 -3.02 -9.44
C ILE A 58 6.29 -1.61 -9.60
N CYS A 59 6.13 -1.17 -10.85
CA CYS A 59 5.47 0.09 -11.19
C CYS A 59 4.34 -0.20 -12.20
N GLY A 60 3.09 -0.02 -11.79
CA GLY A 60 1.90 -0.19 -12.64
C GLY A 60 1.83 0.85 -13.75
N LEU A 61 2.18 2.10 -13.42
CA LEU A 61 2.07 3.31 -14.24
C LEU A 61 0.67 3.90 -14.15
N ALA A 62 -0.08 4.00 -15.23
CA ALA A 62 -1.42 4.56 -15.17
C ALA A 62 -2.40 3.44 -15.53
N GLY A 63 -3.57 3.39 -14.92
CA GLY A 63 -4.49 2.29 -15.16
C GLY A 63 -5.28 1.93 -13.91
N GLU A 64 -6.13 0.92 -14.02
CA GLU A 64 -6.71 0.28 -12.84
C GLU A 64 -6.01 -1.06 -12.67
N ASP A 65 -4.94 -1.06 -11.88
CA ASP A 65 -3.99 -2.15 -11.82
C ASP A 65 -4.27 -3.10 -10.66
N ARG A 66 -3.83 -4.34 -10.83
CA ARG A 66 -3.81 -5.37 -9.79
C ARG A 66 -2.38 -5.83 -9.60
N LEU A 67 -1.76 -5.36 -8.54
CA LEU A 67 -0.34 -5.57 -8.26
C LEU A 67 -0.17 -6.49 -7.05
N LEU A 68 0.65 -7.52 -7.22
CA LEU A 68 1.09 -8.44 -6.18
C LEU A 68 2.62 -8.36 -6.13
N GLY A 69 3.21 -8.00 -4.99
CA GLY A 69 4.66 -8.09 -4.78
C GLY A 69 5.11 -9.54 -4.82
N GLY A 70 4.51 -10.37 -3.96
CA GLY A 70 4.85 -11.77 -3.83
C GLY A 70 5.65 -12.01 -2.57
N LEU A 71 6.49 -13.05 -2.55
CA LEU A 71 7.29 -13.35 -1.37
C LEU A 71 8.58 -12.52 -1.35
N GLY A 72 8.79 -11.71 -0.32
CA GLY A 72 10.05 -10.97 -0.15
C GLY A 72 9.81 -9.55 0.31
N ASP A 73 10.87 -8.73 0.32
CA ASP A 73 10.74 -7.30 0.66
C ASP A 73 10.50 -6.51 -0.64
N ASP A 74 9.24 -6.18 -0.90
CA ASP A 74 8.83 -5.61 -2.18
C ASP A 74 8.62 -4.10 -2.12
N ARG A 75 8.77 -3.47 -3.28
CA ARG A 75 8.41 -2.07 -3.47
C ARG A 75 7.47 -1.92 -4.65
N VAL A 76 6.26 -1.47 -4.38
CA VAL A 76 5.18 -1.44 -5.38
C VAL A 76 4.60 -0.03 -5.48
N ASP A 77 4.48 0.49 -6.71
CA ASP A 77 3.81 1.74 -7.07
C ASP A 77 2.66 1.42 -8.02
N GLY A 78 1.42 1.74 -7.63
CA GLY A 78 0.26 1.70 -8.51
C GLY A 78 0.39 2.76 -9.60
N GLY A 79 0.50 4.01 -9.15
CA GLY A 79 0.53 5.20 -9.99
C GLY A 79 -0.88 5.77 -10.13
N PRO A 80 -1.22 6.50 -11.20
CA PRO A 80 -2.57 7.05 -11.31
C PRO A 80 -3.64 6.01 -11.66
N GLY A 81 -4.72 6.00 -10.89
CA GLY A 81 -5.94 5.23 -11.11
C GLY A 81 -6.34 4.43 -9.88
N ASN A 82 -7.47 3.71 -9.94
CA ASN A 82 -7.95 2.96 -8.78
C ASN A 82 -7.30 1.59 -8.72
N ASP A 83 -6.27 1.44 -7.89
CA ASP A 83 -5.44 0.25 -7.86
C ASP A 83 -5.77 -0.70 -6.71
N ILE A 84 -5.46 -1.98 -6.93
CA ILE A 84 -5.46 -3.00 -5.88
C ILE A 84 -4.03 -3.51 -5.73
N ILE A 85 -3.42 -3.20 -4.60
CA ILE A 85 -2.02 -3.55 -4.31
C ILE A 85 -1.96 -4.46 -3.10
N ARG A 86 -1.16 -5.52 -3.22
CA ARG A 86 -0.81 -6.38 -2.10
C ARG A 86 0.71 -6.55 -2.10
N GLY A 87 1.36 -6.39 -0.96
CA GLY A 87 2.78 -6.71 -0.87
C GLY A 87 2.99 -8.20 -1.13
N ASP A 88 2.02 -9.03 -0.75
CA ASP A 88 2.26 -10.46 -0.65
C ASP A 88 1.17 -11.35 -1.27
N LEU A 89 1.19 -12.64 -0.93
CA LEU A 89 0.31 -13.66 -1.52
C LEU A 89 -1.21 -13.41 -1.33
N ARG A 90 -1.99 -13.85 -2.32
CA ARG A 90 -3.46 -13.87 -2.28
C ARG A 90 -4.04 -15.26 -2.54
N ALA A 91 -5.07 -15.64 -1.79
CA ALA A 91 -5.93 -16.80 -2.10
C ALA A 91 -7.43 -16.47 -2.07
N ASP A 92 -8.21 -17.14 -2.91
CA ASP A 92 -9.68 -17.09 -2.84
C ASP A 92 -10.22 -18.02 -1.73
N ASN A 93 -9.49 -19.09 -1.41
CA ASN A 93 -9.80 -19.99 -0.30
C ASN A 93 -8.54 -20.78 0.09
N GLY A 94 -8.37 -21.05 1.37
CA GLY A 94 -7.21 -21.73 1.94
C GLY A 94 -6.27 -20.80 2.68
N ASN A 95 -5.27 -21.41 3.31
CA ASN A 95 -4.28 -20.68 4.10
C ASN A 95 -3.18 -20.12 3.19
N VAL A 96 -2.81 -18.87 3.42
CA VAL A 96 -1.66 -18.22 2.78
C VAL A 96 -0.66 -17.83 3.86
N VAL A 97 0.62 -18.00 3.53
CA VAL A 97 1.73 -17.64 4.39
C VAL A 97 2.69 -16.79 3.58
N GLY A 98 2.74 -15.50 3.89
CA GLY A 98 3.69 -14.55 3.33
C GLY A 98 4.58 -13.95 4.41
N GLY A 99 5.35 -12.94 4.05
CA GLY A 99 6.01 -11.98 4.92
C GLY A 99 7.03 -11.19 4.11
N GLY A 100 7.58 -10.16 4.73
CA GLY A 100 8.49 -9.22 4.06
C GLY A 100 8.25 -7.83 4.59
N ASP A 101 9.25 -6.97 4.61
CA ASP A 101 9.06 -5.57 4.96
C ASP A 101 8.70 -4.78 3.69
N ASP A 102 7.41 -4.71 3.37
CA ASP A 102 6.96 -4.16 2.09
C ASP A 102 6.79 -2.65 2.08
N ARG A 103 6.89 -2.07 0.89
CA ARG A 103 6.63 -0.64 0.68
C ARG A 103 5.71 -0.39 -0.51
N LEU A 104 4.47 -0.01 -0.19
CA LEU A 104 3.38 0.11 -1.14
C LEU A 104 2.93 1.56 -1.31
N PHE A 105 2.79 2.01 -2.55
CA PHE A 105 2.28 3.32 -2.92
C PHE A 105 1.08 3.13 -3.84
N GLY A 106 -0.08 3.69 -3.47
CA GLY A 106 -1.30 3.68 -4.26
C GLY A 106 -1.14 4.63 -5.42
N GLY A 107 -1.14 5.93 -5.11
CA GLY A 107 -0.81 6.97 -6.08
C GLY A 107 -1.87 8.06 -6.05
N ASP A 108 -2.46 8.33 -7.21
CA ASP A 108 -3.62 9.21 -7.32
C ASP A 108 -4.87 8.35 -7.53
N ASP A 109 -6.02 8.81 -7.02
CA ASP A 109 -7.34 8.16 -7.01
C ASP A 109 -7.55 7.17 -5.86
N ASP A 110 -8.68 6.44 -5.84
CA ASP A 110 -9.13 5.68 -4.68
C ASP A 110 -8.56 4.25 -4.71
N ASP A 111 -7.57 3.97 -3.87
CA ASP A 111 -6.84 2.69 -3.88
C ASP A 111 -7.21 1.70 -2.78
N ASN A 112 -6.85 0.43 -2.94
CA ASN A 112 -6.94 -0.59 -1.90
C ASN A 112 -5.60 -1.35 -1.73
N LEU A 113 -4.93 -1.11 -0.61
CA LEU A 113 -3.59 -1.61 -0.31
C LEU A 113 -3.62 -2.57 0.88
N VAL A 114 -2.96 -3.71 0.73
CA VAL A 114 -2.68 -4.68 1.80
C VAL A 114 -1.17 -4.91 1.89
N GLY A 115 -0.56 -4.69 3.06
CA GLY A 115 0.86 -4.89 3.32
C GLY A 115 1.24 -6.34 3.06
N ASP A 116 0.83 -7.24 3.95
CA ASP A 116 1.10 -8.67 3.83
C ASP A 116 0.04 -9.44 2.98
N SER A 117 -0.11 -10.74 3.29
CA SER A 117 -0.96 -11.70 2.61
C SER A 117 -2.47 -11.50 2.82
N SER A 118 -3.27 -12.00 1.89
CA SER A 118 -4.74 -11.92 1.99
C SER A 118 -5.48 -13.18 1.55
N THR A 119 -6.62 -13.44 2.18
CA THR A 119 -7.49 -14.55 1.77
C THR A 119 -8.98 -14.26 1.93
N ASP A 120 -9.78 -14.73 0.97
CA ASP A 120 -11.25 -14.66 1.06
C ASP A 120 -11.83 -15.79 1.91
N GLY A 121 -11.03 -16.79 2.30
CA GLY A 121 -11.41 -17.85 3.24
C GLY A 121 -10.21 -18.65 3.75
N GLY A 122 -10.13 -18.87 5.07
CA GLY A 122 -8.96 -19.48 5.71
C GLY A 122 -8.05 -18.46 6.41
N ASN A 123 -6.83 -18.85 6.75
CA ASN A 123 -5.91 -18.02 7.52
C ASN A 123 -4.90 -17.33 6.61
N ALA A 124 -4.73 -16.02 6.78
CA ALA A 124 -3.62 -15.28 6.20
C ALA A 124 -2.61 -15.02 7.32
N THR A 125 -1.45 -15.65 7.21
CA THR A 125 -0.38 -15.52 8.20
C THR A 125 0.88 -15.02 7.53
N GLY A 126 1.78 -14.49 8.33
CA GLY A 126 2.95 -13.84 7.79
C GLY A 126 3.26 -12.65 8.66
N GLY A 127 4.06 -11.72 8.17
CA GLY A 127 4.28 -10.49 8.89
C GLY A 127 5.41 -9.72 8.27
N GLY A 128 5.21 -8.42 8.26
CA GLY A 128 6.20 -7.45 7.85
C GLY A 128 6.17 -6.24 8.74
N LYS A 129 7.17 -5.38 8.59
CA LYS A 129 7.04 -3.97 8.92
C LYS A 129 6.70 -3.21 7.66
N ASP A 130 5.45 -3.30 7.27
CA ASP A 130 5.01 -2.70 6.03
C ASP A 130 4.87 -1.19 6.15
N GLN A 131 5.11 -0.54 5.03
CA GLN A 131 4.89 0.87 4.81
C GLN A 131 3.89 1.05 3.68
N VAL A 132 2.69 1.45 4.04
CA VAL A 132 1.58 1.60 3.09
C VAL A 132 1.22 3.07 2.94
N PHE A 133 1.27 3.57 1.71
CA PHE A 133 1.02 4.96 1.35
C PHE A 133 -0.12 5.02 0.33
N GLY A 134 -1.31 5.47 0.73
CA GLY A 134 -2.43 5.61 -0.20
C GLY A 134 -2.19 6.68 -1.26
N GLY A 135 -1.73 7.87 -0.85
CA GLY A 135 -1.54 8.98 -1.79
C GLY A 135 -2.80 9.84 -1.85
N ASN A 136 -3.14 10.40 -3.01
CA ASN A 136 -4.29 11.28 -3.14
C ASN A 136 -5.56 10.48 -3.40
N GLY A 137 -6.49 10.41 -2.45
CA GLY A 137 -7.75 9.71 -2.68
C GLY A 137 -8.43 9.31 -1.38
N ASN A 138 -9.45 8.47 -1.49
CA ASN A 138 -10.10 7.80 -0.38
C ASN A 138 -9.67 6.34 -0.33
N ASP A 139 -8.50 6.10 0.27
CA ASP A 139 -7.85 4.80 0.20
C ASP A 139 -8.31 3.83 1.30
N GLY A 140 -8.34 2.55 0.97
CA GLY A 140 -8.41 1.43 1.92
C GLY A 140 -7.03 0.90 2.21
N LEU A 141 -6.50 1.11 3.42
CA LEU A 141 -5.14 0.69 3.78
C LEU A 141 -5.16 -0.34 4.91
N TYR A 142 -4.54 -1.49 4.67
CA TYR A 142 -4.25 -2.53 5.65
C TYR A 142 -2.74 -2.77 5.60
N GLY A 143 -1.99 -2.53 6.67
CA GLY A 143 -0.52 -2.74 6.67
C GLY A 143 -0.10 -4.07 7.29
N ASP A 144 -0.97 -5.07 7.23
CA ASP A 144 -0.76 -6.45 7.68
C ASP A 144 -1.73 -7.34 6.89
N SER A 145 -1.75 -8.62 7.20
CA SER A 145 -2.56 -9.67 6.61
C SER A 145 -4.05 -9.44 6.79
N VAL A 146 -4.87 -9.93 5.85
CA VAL A 146 -6.34 -9.82 5.91
C VAL A 146 -7.03 -11.14 5.59
N SER A 147 -8.01 -11.54 6.43
CA SER A 147 -8.95 -12.64 6.15
C SER A 147 -10.39 -12.13 6.17
N PHE A 148 -11.12 -12.27 5.06
CA PHE A 148 -12.45 -11.68 4.89
C PHE A 148 -13.61 -12.55 5.39
N ALA A 149 -13.42 -13.86 5.59
CA ALA A 149 -14.48 -14.80 5.97
C ALA A 149 -14.28 -15.51 7.32
N GLY A 150 -13.60 -14.84 8.27
CA GLY A 150 -13.52 -15.29 9.66
C GLY A 150 -12.38 -16.26 10.00
N GLY A 151 -11.31 -16.27 9.20
CA GLY A 151 -10.05 -16.88 9.61
C GLY A 151 -9.13 -15.89 10.33
N ASP A 152 -8.04 -16.40 10.89
CA ASP A 152 -7.07 -15.56 11.61
C ASP A 152 -6.18 -14.83 10.61
N ALA A 153 -6.04 -13.51 10.83
CA ALA A 153 -4.97 -12.70 10.26
C ALA A 153 -3.96 -12.36 11.36
N SER A 154 -2.68 -12.58 11.10
CA SER A 154 -1.61 -12.25 12.04
C SER A 154 -0.36 -11.79 11.29
N GLY A 155 0.21 -10.66 11.72
CA GLY A 155 1.53 -10.21 11.32
C GLY A 155 2.02 -8.96 12.07
N GLY A 156 2.95 -8.24 11.46
CA GLY A 156 3.94 -7.41 12.14
C GLY A 156 3.51 -6.01 12.58
N VAL A 157 4.49 -5.13 12.84
CA VAL A 157 4.25 -3.78 13.38
C VAL A 157 4.15 -2.78 12.23
N MET A 158 2.97 -2.20 12.03
CA MET A 158 2.81 -1.10 11.06
C MET A 158 3.64 0.12 11.44
N THR A 159 4.42 0.65 10.50
CA THR A 159 5.02 1.98 10.61
C THR A 159 4.32 2.95 9.66
N ASP A 160 3.23 3.57 10.14
CA ASP A 160 2.47 4.61 9.41
C ASP A 160 3.34 5.86 9.16
N TRP A 161 3.53 6.22 7.90
CA TRP A 161 3.98 7.55 7.50
C TRP A 161 2.87 8.26 6.72
N LYS A 162 2.03 9.00 7.45
CA LYS A 162 0.92 9.79 6.94
C LYS A 162 1.29 10.71 5.78
N VAL A 163 0.48 10.69 4.70
CA VAL A 163 -0.35 11.79 4.12
C VAL A 163 -1.43 11.08 3.28
N ALA A 164 -2.75 11.18 3.53
CA ALA A 164 -3.58 12.22 2.92
C ALA A 164 -4.98 12.38 3.56
N GLN A 165 -5.66 13.44 3.13
CA GLN A 165 -6.90 13.99 3.67
C GLN A 165 -8.11 13.36 2.94
N GLY A 166 -8.79 12.40 3.56
CA GLY A 166 -10.05 11.84 3.04
C GLY A 166 -10.99 11.46 4.18
N THR A 167 -12.19 12.01 4.20
CA THR A 167 -13.20 11.74 5.23
C THR A 167 -13.85 10.38 4.99
N THR A 168 -13.56 9.36 5.80
CA THR A 168 -14.16 8.03 5.61
C THR A 168 -15.34 7.80 6.55
N THR A 169 -16.50 7.49 5.96
CA THR A 169 -17.66 6.92 6.64
C THR A 169 -17.87 5.48 6.16
N SER A 170 -17.16 4.52 6.73
CA SER A 170 -17.53 3.10 6.58
C SER A 170 -17.03 2.23 7.74
N PRO A 171 -17.85 1.28 8.24
CA PRO A 171 -17.62 0.55 9.48
C PRO A 171 -16.64 -0.61 9.26
N GLY A 172 -15.35 -0.30 9.36
CA GLY A 172 -14.25 -1.28 9.22
C GLY A 172 -12.88 -0.63 9.39
N ILE A 173 -12.82 0.68 9.21
CA ILE A 173 -11.62 1.50 9.36
C ILE A 173 -11.36 1.77 10.85
N ARG A 174 -10.33 1.16 11.44
CA ARG A 174 -9.83 1.54 12.77
C ARG A 174 -8.57 2.36 12.62
N TRP A 175 -8.73 3.68 12.77
CA TRP A 175 -7.64 4.64 12.82
C TRP A 175 -6.76 4.41 14.06
N LEU A 176 -5.44 4.33 13.88
CA LEU A 176 -4.50 4.58 14.97
C LEU A 176 -4.15 6.06 15.02
N SER A 177 -4.49 6.70 16.13
CA SER A 177 -4.26 8.12 16.39
C SER A 177 -2.78 8.51 16.34
N LYS A 178 -2.50 9.80 16.04
CA LYS A 178 -1.19 10.48 15.94
C LYS A 178 -0.25 10.41 17.16
N ASP A 179 -0.53 9.60 18.17
CA ASP A 179 0.31 9.52 19.38
C ASP A 179 1.24 8.29 19.33
N PRO A 180 2.55 8.46 19.07
CA PRO A 180 3.52 7.36 19.09
C PRO A 180 3.73 6.76 20.49
N LEU A 181 3.14 7.35 21.54
CA LEU A 181 3.20 6.87 22.92
C LEU A 181 1.94 6.12 23.38
N ARG A 182 0.94 5.95 22.48
CA ARG A 182 -0.33 5.27 22.78
C ARG A 182 -0.73 4.24 21.73
N ALA A 183 0.19 3.81 20.87
CA ALA A 183 -0.05 2.69 19.97
C ALA A 183 -0.32 1.41 20.81
N PRO A 184 -1.56 0.88 20.85
CA PRO A 184 -1.77 -0.42 21.44
C PRO A 184 -1.15 -1.48 20.51
N VAL A 185 -0.40 -2.40 21.09
CA VAL A 185 -0.02 -3.66 20.44
C VAL A 185 -1.32 -4.43 20.22
N MET A 186 -1.85 -4.42 19.00
CA MET A 186 -3.03 -5.22 18.69
C MET A 186 -2.59 -6.60 18.20
N THR A 187 -2.68 -7.58 19.10
CA THR A 187 -2.72 -8.99 18.71
C THR A 187 -4.16 -9.37 18.39
N SER A 188 -4.35 -10.18 17.36
CA SER A 188 -5.66 -10.57 16.78
C SER A 188 -6.64 -11.27 17.73
N SER A 189 -6.26 -11.62 18.96
CA SER A 189 -7.18 -12.15 19.98
C SER A 189 -8.04 -11.11 20.71
N SER A 190 -7.84 -9.81 20.48
CA SER A 190 -8.55 -8.72 21.20
C SER A 190 -9.73 -8.09 20.44
N VAL A 191 -10.08 -8.61 19.26
CA VAL A 191 -11.03 -7.93 18.34
C VAL A 191 -12.51 -8.04 18.76
N ALA A 192 -12.85 -8.78 19.83
CA ALA A 192 -14.25 -9.09 20.16
C ALA A 192 -14.81 -8.54 21.50
N SER A 193 -14.02 -7.99 22.44
CA SER A 193 -14.55 -7.74 23.80
C SER A 193 -14.39 -6.33 24.39
N GLU A 194 -13.66 -5.41 23.76
CA GLU A 194 -13.50 -4.07 24.32
C GLU A 194 -14.15 -3.02 23.42
N TRP A 195 -15.44 -2.78 23.64
CA TRP A 195 -16.05 -1.43 23.70
C TRP A 195 -17.57 -1.57 23.87
N ASN A 196 -17.99 -1.76 25.13
CA ASN A 196 -19.35 -1.41 25.53
C ASN A 196 -19.31 -0.02 26.19
N SER A 197 -19.96 0.95 25.54
CA SER A 197 -20.40 2.25 26.05
C SER A 197 -19.37 3.19 26.71
N SER A 198 -19.04 4.30 26.04
CA SER A 198 -19.62 5.61 26.44
C SER A 198 -19.18 6.75 25.53
N SER A 199 -20.18 7.52 25.16
CA SER A 199 -20.24 8.64 24.24
C SER A 199 -19.63 9.94 24.77
N ALA A 200 -19.07 10.74 23.85
CA ALA A 200 -19.21 12.20 23.69
C ALA A 200 -19.22 13.11 24.94
N THR A 201 -18.26 14.04 25.04
CA THR A 201 -18.40 15.52 25.01
C THR A 201 -17.26 16.23 25.77
N ALA A 202 -16.57 17.17 25.12
CA ALA A 202 -16.24 18.51 25.64
C ALA A 202 -15.31 19.30 24.68
N ARG A 203 -15.77 20.48 24.26
CA ARG A 203 -14.99 21.53 23.54
C ARG A 203 -13.85 22.07 24.41
N PRO A 204 -12.73 22.56 23.84
CA PRO A 204 -11.76 23.35 24.60
C PRO A 204 -12.17 24.84 24.64
N PRO A 205 -11.92 25.58 25.74
CA PRO A 205 -11.99 27.04 25.73
C PRO A 205 -10.68 27.65 25.20
N VAL A 206 -10.81 28.77 24.48
CA VAL A 206 -9.71 29.58 23.93
C VAL A 206 -9.56 30.89 24.72
N THR A 207 -8.31 31.36 24.89
CA THR A 207 -7.80 32.66 25.40
C THR A 207 -7.94 32.93 26.91
N GLN A 208 -6.98 33.56 27.61
CA GLN A 208 -6.09 34.67 27.23
C GLN A 208 -4.81 34.70 28.11
N ARG A 209 -3.72 35.24 27.55
CA ARG A 209 -2.46 35.58 28.24
C ARG A 209 -2.68 36.58 29.38
N ALA A 210 -1.96 36.42 30.49
CA ALA A 210 -1.60 37.52 31.38
C ALA A 210 -0.09 37.46 31.68
N ALA A 211 0.54 38.63 31.66
CA ALA A 211 1.97 38.85 31.62
C ALA A 211 2.68 38.70 32.97
N VAL A 212 3.99 38.50 32.87
CA VAL A 212 5.00 38.72 33.92
C VAL A 212 4.98 40.19 34.38
N GLY A 213 5.12 40.43 35.68
CA GLY A 213 5.36 41.76 36.23
C GLY A 213 5.65 41.74 37.74
N THR A 214 6.91 41.97 38.09
CA THR A 214 7.47 42.19 39.43
C THR A 214 6.91 43.46 40.11
N THR A 215 6.65 43.41 41.41
CA THR A 215 7.36 44.08 42.53
C THR A 215 6.68 43.71 43.84
#